data_AF-A0A0M3RUL8-F1
#
_entry.id   AF-A0A0M3RUL8-F1
#
_cell.length_a   1.000
_cell.length_b   1.000
_cell.length_c   1.000
_cell.angle_alpha   90.00
_cell.angle_beta   90.00
_cell.angle_gamma   90.00
#
_symmetry.space_group_name_H-M   'P 1'
#
loop_
_entity.id
_entity.type
_entity.pdbx_description
1 polymer ?
#
loop_
_entity_poly.entity_id
_entity_poly.type
_entity_poly.pdbx_seq_one_letter_code
_entity_poly.pdbx_strand_id
1 'polypeptide(L)'
;EKVKLYNDCNREVAILCNHKRTVGASHEQQMAKLGDRIKGLRYQQWRTKMMILDIDSSYKKKKGASWFEKDEELNDEWIKEHQQFLLEEQRTKIQKKFEKDNEKRKADKERPLPEKELKERLQAVKEMEAKFKKENKTKKVEAEGRGATVDKFLKAVDKFDERIKTLELQAQDRDGNKEVALGTSKINYIDPRL
;
A
#
# COMPACT_ATOMS: atom_id res chain seq x y z
N GLU A 1 -2.27 17.89 -4.84
CA GLU A 1 -1.78 19.21 -4.38
C GLU A 1 -2.86 20.29 -4.38
N LYS A 2 -3.47 20.65 -5.52
CA LYS A 2 -4.52 21.70 -5.58
C LYS A 2 -5.70 21.48 -4.63
N VAL A 3 -6.20 20.24 -4.51
CA VAL A 3 -7.30 19.91 -3.58
C VAL A 3 -6.91 20.13 -2.12
N LYS A 4 -5.66 19.79 -1.74
CA LYS A 4 -5.16 20.03 -0.38
C LYS A 4 -5.08 21.53 -0.12
N LEU A 5 -4.53 22.32 -1.04
CA LEU A 5 -4.47 23.77 -0.91
C LEU A 5 -5.87 24.38 -0.73
N TYR A 6 -6.83 23.95 -1.54
CA TYR A 6 -8.23 24.38 -1.39
C TYR A 6 -8.79 24.05 0.00
N ASN A 7 -8.53 22.84 0.51
CA ASN A 7 -8.97 22.44 1.85
C ASN A 7 -8.25 23.22 2.95
N ASP A 8 -6.96 23.50 2.81
CA ASP A 8 -6.17 24.31 3.74
C ASP A 8 -6.73 25.75 3.81
N CYS A 9 -7.02 26.38 2.66
CA CYS A 9 -7.66 27.70 2.62
C CYS A 9 -9.06 27.68 3.26
N ASN A 10 -9.88 26.67 2.96
CA ASN A 10 -11.20 26.55 3.58
C ASN A 10 -11.11 26.30 5.09
N ARG A 11 -10.08 25.56 5.55
CA ARG A 11 -9.80 25.34 6.96
C ARG A 11 -9.46 26.65 7.69
N GLU A 12 -8.69 27.53 7.07
CA GLU A 12 -8.40 28.86 7.63
C GLU A 12 -9.69 29.68 7.84
N VAL A 13 -10.58 29.72 6.84
CA VAL A 13 -11.90 30.38 6.96
C VAL A 13 -12.71 29.73 8.08
N ALA A 14 -12.77 28.40 8.15
CA ALA A 14 -13.50 27.70 9.18
C ALA A 14 -12.97 27.97 10.60
N ILE A 15 -11.65 28.13 10.77
CA ILE A 15 -11.02 28.52 12.03
C ILE A 15 -11.40 29.96 12.41
N LEU A 16 -11.36 30.89 11.46
CA LEU A 16 -11.80 32.28 11.67
C LEU A 16 -13.28 32.36 12.08
N CYS A 17 -14.14 31.52 11.49
CA CYS A 17 -15.55 31.41 11.84
C CYS A 17 -15.83 30.54 13.09
N ASN A 18 -14.79 30.06 13.78
CA ASN A 18 -14.89 29.19 14.96
C ASN A 18 -15.73 27.90 14.76
N HIS A 19 -15.72 27.34 13.54
CA HIS A 19 -16.38 26.07 13.23
C HIS A 19 -15.52 24.87 13.68
N LYS A 20 -15.35 24.73 14.99
CA LYS A 20 -14.64 23.60 15.60
C LYS A 20 -15.53 22.37 15.67
N ARG A 21 -14.92 21.19 15.62
CA ARG A 21 -15.54 19.90 15.92
C ARG A 21 -14.63 19.07 16.80
N THR A 22 -15.20 18.13 17.54
CA THR A 22 -14.42 17.13 18.25
C THR A 22 -13.78 16.14 17.28
N VAL A 23 -12.61 15.62 17.65
CA VAL A 23 -11.95 14.55 16.89
C VAL A 23 -12.84 13.31 16.92
N GLY A 24 -13.14 12.76 15.74
CA GLY A 24 -13.97 11.56 15.65
C GLY A 24 -13.31 10.35 16.32
N ALA A 25 -14.10 9.53 17.01
CA ALA A 25 -13.59 8.38 17.76
C ALA A 25 -12.81 7.35 16.89
N SER A 26 -13.09 7.28 15.58
CA SER A 26 -12.39 6.40 14.65
C SER A 26 -11.20 7.06 13.93
N HIS A 27 -10.88 8.32 14.23
CA HIS A 27 -9.85 9.07 13.52
C HIS A 27 -8.48 8.40 13.63
N GLU A 28 -8.07 8.02 14.83
CA GLU A 28 -6.79 7.35 15.08
C GLU A 28 -6.70 6.02 14.31
N GLN A 29 -7.75 5.20 14.36
CA GLN A 29 -7.80 3.94 13.61
C GLN A 29 -7.74 4.16 12.09
N GLN A 30 -8.34 5.23 11.58
CA GLN A 30 -8.26 5.57 10.16
C GLN A 30 -6.86 6.03 9.76
N MET A 31 -6.20 6.83 10.60
CA MET A 31 -4.83 7.29 10.39
C MET A 31 -3.83 6.14 10.46
N ALA A 32 -3.99 5.23 11.41
CA ALA A 32 -3.18 4.01 11.50
C ALA A 32 -3.27 3.17 10.21
N LYS A 33 -4.50 2.92 9.71
CA LYS A 33 -4.71 2.19 8.45
C LYS A 33 -4.09 2.88 7.23
N LEU A 34 -4.12 4.22 7.18
CA LEU A 34 -3.44 4.98 6.12
C LEU A 34 -1.92 4.83 6.23
N GLY A 35 -1.38 4.94 7.45
CA GLY A 35 0.03 4.71 7.73
C GLY A 35 0.50 3.32 7.31
N ASP A 36 -0.22 2.27 7.70
CA ASP A 36 0.10 0.88 7.32
C ASP A 36 0.09 0.69 5.80
N ARG A 37 -0.86 1.34 5.10
CA ARG A 37 -0.92 1.31 3.64
C ARG A 37 0.27 2.02 3.00
N ILE A 38 0.69 3.17 3.53
CA ILE A 38 1.88 3.90 3.07
C ILE A 38 3.13 3.05 3.30
N LYS A 39 3.30 2.47 4.49
CA LYS A 39 4.43 1.56 4.81
C LYS A 39 4.47 0.35 3.89
N GLY A 40 3.32 -0.29 3.62
CA GLY A 40 3.23 -1.39 2.66
C GLY A 40 3.66 -1.00 1.24
N LEU A 41 3.32 0.21 0.78
CA LEU A 41 3.78 0.71 -0.52
C LEU A 41 5.27 1.03 -0.53
N ARG A 42 5.81 1.64 0.55
CA ARG A 42 7.25 1.90 0.71
C ARG A 42 8.04 0.59 0.69
N TYR A 43 7.52 -0.47 1.33
CA TYR A 43 8.10 -1.81 1.27
C TYR A 43 8.11 -2.36 -0.17
N GLN A 44 7.00 -2.29 -0.89
CA GLN A 44 6.92 -2.74 -2.29
C GLN A 44 7.88 -1.95 -3.19
N GLN A 45 7.96 -0.64 -2.97
CA GLN A 45 8.89 0.24 -3.68
C GLN A 45 10.33 -0.17 -3.42
N TRP A 46 10.74 -0.30 -2.15
CA TRP A 46 12.07 -0.75 -1.77
C TRP A 46 12.42 -2.12 -2.36
N ARG A 47 11.52 -3.09 -2.24
CA ARG A 47 11.71 -4.43 -2.81
C ARG A 47 11.90 -4.36 -4.32
N THR A 48 11.14 -3.53 -5.03
CA THR A 48 11.30 -3.29 -6.47
C THR A 48 12.66 -2.64 -6.80
N LYS A 49 13.13 -1.70 -5.98
CA LYS A 49 14.46 -1.10 -6.14
C LYS A 49 15.57 -2.14 -5.96
N MET A 50 15.42 -3.08 -5.04
CA MET A 50 16.37 -4.19 -4.87
C MET A 50 16.40 -5.11 -6.11
N MET A 51 15.25 -5.41 -6.73
CA MET A 51 15.20 -6.18 -7.98
C MET A 51 15.92 -5.49 -9.14
N ILE A 52 15.96 -4.16 -9.17
CA ILE A 52 16.75 -3.43 -10.18
C ILE A 52 18.24 -3.76 -10.03
N LEU A 53 18.75 -3.85 -8.79
CA LEU A 53 20.15 -4.18 -8.54
C LEU A 53 20.49 -5.63 -8.86
N ASP A 54 19.50 -6.53 -8.76
CA ASP A 54 19.64 -7.92 -9.16
C ASP A 54 19.81 -8.05 -10.69
N ILE A 55 19.06 -7.27 -11.48
CA ILE A 55 19.20 -7.24 -12.95
C ILE A 55 20.46 -6.47 -13.39
N ASP A 56 20.64 -5.25 -12.89
CA ASP A 56 21.74 -4.36 -13.27
C ASP A 56 22.28 -3.60 -12.05
N SER A 57 23.35 -4.16 -11.48
CA SER A 57 24.05 -3.57 -10.33
C SER A 57 24.69 -2.20 -10.62
N SER A 58 24.88 -1.81 -11.89
CA SER A 58 25.41 -0.49 -12.26
C SER A 58 24.47 0.65 -11.85
N TYR A 59 23.17 0.37 -11.66
CA TYR A 59 22.20 1.35 -11.21
C TYR A 59 22.48 1.88 -9.81
N LYS A 60 23.21 1.13 -8.97
CA LYS A 60 23.68 1.63 -7.67
C LYS A 60 24.54 2.89 -7.83
N LYS A 61 25.35 2.96 -8.90
CA LYS A 61 26.14 4.15 -9.23
C LYS A 61 25.30 5.20 -9.96
N LYS A 62 24.44 4.78 -10.90
CA LYS A 62 23.63 5.71 -11.73
C LYS A 62 22.59 6.51 -10.92
N LYS A 63 21.95 5.89 -9.93
CA LYS A 63 20.92 6.53 -9.09
C LYS A 63 21.43 6.95 -7.71
N GLY A 64 22.65 6.56 -7.35
CA GLY A 64 23.23 6.76 -6.02
C GLY A 64 22.78 5.69 -5.02
N ALA A 65 23.64 5.41 -4.03
CA ALA A 65 23.37 4.39 -3.01
C ALA A 65 22.15 4.73 -2.15
N SER A 66 21.95 6.00 -1.83
CA SER A 66 20.83 6.51 -1.03
C SER A 66 19.46 6.21 -1.63
N TRP A 67 19.36 6.15 -2.97
CA TRP A 67 18.09 5.83 -3.62
C TRP A 67 17.59 4.42 -3.31
N PHE A 68 18.52 3.50 -3.01
CA PHE A 68 18.28 2.10 -2.69
C PHE A 68 18.20 1.83 -1.19
N GLU A 69 18.45 2.84 -0.36
CA GLU A 69 18.34 2.70 1.08
C GLU A 69 16.89 2.42 1.50
N LYS A 70 16.79 1.64 2.57
CA LYS A 70 15.53 1.26 3.17
C LYS A 70 15.04 2.45 4.00
N ASP A 71 13.75 2.75 3.92
CA ASP A 71 13.11 3.72 4.79
C ASP A 71 13.30 3.31 6.27
N GLU A 72 13.58 4.29 7.14
CA GLU A 72 13.84 4.06 8.56
C GLU A 72 12.67 3.37 9.27
N GLU A 73 11.45 3.61 8.81
CA GLU A 73 10.24 3.01 9.38
C GLU A 73 10.08 1.51 9.03
N LEU A 74 10.83 1.01 8.04
CA LEU A 74 10.76 -0.39 7.59
C LEU A 74 11.83 -1.24 8.29
N ASN A 75 11.79 -1.34 9.61
CA ASN A 75 12.76 -2.17 10.33
C ASN A 75 12.63 -3.68 9.96
N ASP A 76 13.65 -4.48 10.30
CA ASP A 76 13.69 -5.90 9.91
C ASP A 76 12.60 -6.75 10.57
N GLU A 77 12.11 -6.32 11.73
CA GLU A 77 11.00 -6.96 12.44
C GLU A 77 9.67 -6.74 11.71
N TRP A 78 9.34 -5.49 11.39
CA TRP A 78 8.17 -5.12 10.61
C TRP A 78 8.17 -5.79 9.25
N ILE A 79 9.31 -5.91 8.57
CA ILE A 79 9.38 -6.63 7.28
C ILE A 79 8.95 -8.08 7.42
N LYS A 80 9.39 -8.78 8.47
CA LYS A 80 9.00 -10.18 8.70
C LYS A 80 7.52 -10.30 9.01
N GLU A 81 6.99 -9.41 9.85
CA GLU A 81 5.57 -9.36 10.16
C GLU A 81 4.73 -9.06 8.91
N HIS A 82 5.17 -8.09 8.11
CA HIS A 82 4.49 -7.72 6.87
C HIS A 82 4.53 -8.83 5.83
N GLN A 83 5.66 -9.53 5.66
CA GLN A 83 5.75 -10.71 4.80
C GLN A 83 4.82 -11.83 5.28
N GLN A 84 4.76 -12.09 6.59
CA GLN A 84 3.82 -13.08 7.15
C GLN A 84 2.37 -12.67 6.89
N PHE A 85 2.04 -11.39 7.06
CA PHE A 85 0.74 -10.84 6.70
C PHE A 85 0.41 -11.07 5.22
N LEU A 86 1.34 -10.81 4.30
CA LEU A 86 1.14 -11.05 2.86
C LEU A 86 0.89 -12.53 2.54
N LEU A 87 1.59 -13.45 3.23
CA LEU A 87 1.39 -14.89 3.07
C LEU A 87 -0.02 -15.32 3.53
N GLU A 88 -0.45 -14.87 4.70
CA GLU A 88 -1.79 -15.19 5.23
C GLU A 88 -2.91 -14.53 4.42
N GLU A 89 -2.69 -13.31 3.93
CA GLU A 89 -3.62 -12.63 3.04
C GLU A 89 -3.78 -13.43 1.73
N GLN A 90 -2.67 -13.90 1.15
CA GLN A 90 -2.69 -14.70 -0.07
C GLN A 90 -3.32 -16.08 0.15
N ARG A 91 -3.03 -16.74 1.27
CA ARG A 91 -3.68 -17.99 1.68
C ARG A 91 -5.18 -17.81 1.80
N THR A 92 -5.62 -16.77 2.50
CA THR A 92 -7.04 -16.43 2.68
C THR A 92 -7.72 -16.13 1.35
N LYS A 93 -7.04 -15.40 0.45
CA LYS A 93 -7.54 -15.13 -0.91
C LYS A 93 -7.74 -16.41 -1.72
N ILE A 94 -6.79 -17.35 -1.66
CA ILE A 94 -6.89 -18.64 -2.34
C ILE A 94 -8.04 -19.47 -1.77
N GLN A 95 -8.14 -19.55 -0.44
CA GLN A 95 -9.19 -20.27 0.26
C GLN A 95 -10.58 -19.73 -0.12
N LYS A 96 -10.79 -18.42 0.00
CA LYS A 96 -12.06 -17.77 -0.36
C LYS A 96 -12.41 -17.93 -1.84
N LYS A 97 -11.41 -17.91 -2.74
CA LYS A 97 -11.66 -18.17 -4.17
C LYS A 97 -12.07 -19.62 -4.41
N PHE A 98 -11.40 -20.57 -3.78
CA PHE A 98 -11.75 -21.99 -3.88
C PHE A 98 -13.15 -22.28 -3.34
N GLU A 99 -13.52 -21.71 -2.20
CA GLU A 99 -14.86 -21.81 -1.62
C GLU A 99 -15.92 -21.24 -2.58
N LYS A 100 -15.70 -20.03 -3.12
CA LYS A 100 -16.60 -19.42 -4.10
C LYS A 100 -16.72 -20.23 -5.39
N ASP A 101 -15.63 -20.82 -5.88
CA ASP A 101 -15.65 -21.69 -7.06
C ASP A 101 -16.51 -22.94 -6.80
N ASN A 102 -16.41 -23.52 -5.59
CA ASN A 102 -17.21 -24.67 -5.20
C ASN A 102 -18.69 -24.34 -4.98
N GLU A 103 -18.99 -23.17 -4.41
CA GLU A 103 -20.36 -22.67 -4.28
C GLU A 103 -21.03 -22.50 -5.65
N LYS A 104 -20.31 -21.91 -6.63
CA LYS A 104 -20.78 -21.79 -8.01
C LYS A 104 -21.03 -23.14 -8.65
N ARG A 105 -20.07 -24.06 -8.56
CA ARG A 105 -20.23 -25.42 -9.09
C ARG A 105 -21.42 -26.15 -8.50
N LYS A 106 -21.64 -26.00 -7.19
CA LYS A 106 -22.81 -26.60 -6.53
C LYS A 106 -24.12 -26.01 -7.05
N ALA A 107 -24.16 -24.70 -7.31
CA ALA A 107 -25.32 -24.04 -7.93
C ALA A 107 -25.57 -24.55 -9.36
N ASP A 108 -24.50 -24.79 -10.11
CA ASP A 108 -24.53 -25.33 -11.48
C ASP A 108 -24.74 -26.86 -11.53
N LYS A 109 -24.96 -27.50 -10.36
CA LYS A 109 -25.08 -28.97 -10.17
C LYS A 109 -23.83 -29.75 -10.63
N GLU A 110 -22.68 -29.09 -10.70
CA GLU A 110 -21.38 -29.70 -10.90
C GLU A 110 -20.80 -30.24 -9.59
N ARG A 111 -19.86 -31.19 -9.69
CA ARG A 111 -19.14 -31.72 -8.53
C ARG A 111 -18.16 -30.67 -7.99
N PRO A 112 -18.01 -30.52 -6.66
CA PRO A 112 -17.03 -29.61 -6.07
C PRO A 112 -15.61 -30.02 -6.48
N LEU A 113 -14.72 -29.03 -6.54
CA LEU A 113 -13.29 -29.26 -6.75
C LEU A 113 -12.72 -30.11 -5.62
N PRO A 114 -11.81 -31.05 -5.93
CA PRO A 114 -11.15 -31.85 -4.92
C PRO A 114 -10.20 -30.99 -4.07
N GLU A 115 -9.97 -31.39 -2.82
CA GLU A 115 -8.99 -30.73 -1.94
C GLU A 115 -7.57 -30.71 -2.51
N LYS A 116 -7.25 -31.64 -3.42
CA LYS A 116 -5.97 -31.66 -4.13
C LYS A 116 -5.73 -30.36 -4.92
N GLU A 117 -6.77 -29.83 -5.55
CA GLU A 117 -6.72 -28.56 -6.28
C GLU A 117 -6.43 -27.39 -5.32
N LEU A 118 -7.02 -27.39 -4.13
CA LEU A 118 -6.72 -26.40 -3.10
C LEU A 118 -5.25 -26.49 -2.66
N LYS A 119 -4.73 -27.70 -2.43
CA LYS A 119 -3.32 -27.92 -2.07
C LYS A 119 -2.37 -27.45 -3.17
N GLU A 120 -2.72 -27.67 -4.43
CA GLU A 120 -1.95 -27.18 -5.59
C GLU A 120 -1.96 -25.65 -5.65
N ARG A 121 -3.11 -25.01 -5.48
CA ARG A 121 -3.19 -23.54 -5.39
C ARG A 121 -2.38 -22.97 -4.23
N LEU A 122 -2.39 -23.65 -3.07
CA LEU A 122 -1.60 -23.27 -1.89
C LEU A 122 -0.08 -23.46 -2.09
N GLN A 123 0.36 -24.19 -3.12
CA GLN A 123 1.79 -24.30 -3.45
C GLN A 123 2.40 -22.93 -3.75
N ALA A 124 1.63 -22.02 -4.38
CA ALA A 124 2.05 -20.64 -4.62
C ALA A 124 2.39 -19.88 -3.33
N VAL A 125 1.69 -20.17 -2.21
CA VAL A 125 1.99 -19.56 -0.90
C VAL A 125 3.30 -20.13 -0.34
N LYS A 126 3.52 -21.44 -0.45
CA LYS A 126 4.77 -22.08 -0.02
C LYS A 126 5.98 -21.57 -0.80
N GLU A 127 5.83 -21.35 -2.10
CA GLU A 127 6.86 -20.75 -2.94
C GLU A 127 7.16 -19.31 -2.51
N MET A 128 6.13 -18.51 -2.24
CA MET A 128 6.27 -17.15 -1.73
C MET A 128 6.97 -17.13 -0.36
N GLU A 129 6.62 -18.05 0.54
CA GLU A 129 7.25 -18.19 1.85
C GLU A 129 8.73 -18.55 1.73
N ALA A 130 9.07 -19.50 0.84
CA ALA A 130 10.44 -19.88 0.57
C ALA A 130 11.26 -18.69 0.02
N LYS A 131 10.66 -17.85 -0.83
CA LYS A 131 11.29 -16.63 -1.34
C LYS A 131 11.56 -15.62 -0.22
N PHE A 132 10.57 -15.30 0.60
CA PHE A 132 10.76 -14.38 1.73
C PHE A 132 11.81 -14.90 2.72
N LYS A 133 11.85 -16.21 3.00
CA LYS A 133 12.90 -16.82 3.81
C LYS A 133 14.29 -16.69 3.19
N LYS A 134 14.41 -16.79 1.86
CA LYS A 134 15.68 -16.55 1.15
C LYS A 134 16.07 -15.08 1.22
N GLU A 135 15.17 -14.16 0.87
CA GLU A 135 15.38 -12.71 0.91
C GLU A 135 15.86 -12.23 2.28
N ASN A 136 15.22 -12.70 3.35
CA ASN A 136 15.59 -12.33 4.72
C ASN A 136 16.96 -12.85 5.14
N LYS A 137 17.43 -13.96 4.54
CA LYS A 137 18.76 -14.53 4.82
C LYS A 137 19.84 -13.87 3.97
N THR A 138 19.60 -13.68 2.68
CA THR A 138 20.60 -13.18 1.72
C THR A 138 20.64 -11.65 1.66
N LYS A 139 19.61 -10.97 2.15
CA LYS A 139 19.38 -9.53 1.97
C LYS A 139 19.36 -9.11 0.49
N LYS A 140 19.12 -10.06 -0.42
CA LYS A 140 19.00 -9.85 -1.86
C LYS A 140 17.59 -10.20 -2.29
N VAL A 141 17.01 -9.36 -3.13
CA VAL A 141 15.70 -9.58 -3.72
C VAL A 141 15.90 -9.97 -5.17
N GLU A 142 15.55 -11.20 -5.51
CA GLU A 142 15.61 -11.70 -6.88
C GLU A 142 14.55 -11.02 -7.75
N ALA A 143 14.92 -10.63 -8.97
CA ALA A 143 14.00 -10.03 -9.92
C ALA A 143 12.94 -11.04 -10.38
N GLU A 144 11.67 -10.69 -10.16
CA GLU A 144 10.54 -11.54 -10.56
C GLU A 144 9.47 -10.78 -11.34
N GLY A 145 8.65 -11.53 -12.08
CA GLY A 145 7.57 -11.00 -12.91
C GLY A 145 7.78 -11.27 -14.41
N ARG A 146 6.68 -11.34 -15.16
CA ARG A 146 6.71 -11.66 -16.59
C ARG A 146 7.45 -10.58 -17.38
N GLY A 147 8.63 -10.94 -17.89
CA GLY A 147 9.52 -10.03 -18.63
C GLY A 147 10.11 -8.95 -17.73
N ALA A 148 10.70 -9.35 -16.60
CA ALA A 148 11.42 -8.48 -15.68
C ALA A 148 12.52 -7.71 -16.43
N THR A 149 12.42 -6.39 -16.43
CA THR A 149 13.38 -5.47 -17.06
C THR A 149 13.53 -4.25 -16.16
N VAL A 150 14.70 -3.63 -16.20
CA VAL A 150 14.97 -2.44 -15.38
C VAL A 150 13.96 -1.31 -15.68
N ASP A 151 13.63 -1.08 -16.94
CA ASP A 151 12.64 -0.06 -17.35
C ASP A 151 11.26 -0.29 -16.71
N LYS A 152 10.78 -1.54 -16.68
CA LYS A 152 9.50 -1.86 -16.04
C LYS A 152 9.53 -1.60 -14.54
N PHE A 153 10.64 -1.95 -13.87
CA PHE A 153 10.77 -1.71 -12.44
C PHE A 153 10.93 -0.22 -12.12
N LEU A 154 11.64 0.56 -12.93
CA LEU A 154 11.68 2.02 -12.80
C LEU A 154 10.28 2.63 -12.89
N LYS A 155 9.52 2.27 -13.93
CA LYS A 155 8.11 2.71 -14.08
C LYS A 155 7.22 2.26 -12.92
N ALA A 156 7.49 1.10 -12.32
CA ALA A 156 6.76 0.64 -11.16
C ALA A 156 7.12 1.46 -9.91
N VAL A 157 8.40 1.79 -9.71
CA VAL A 157 8.87 2.68 -8.63
C VAL A 157 8.23 4.05 -8.74
N ASP A 158 8.20 4.65 -9.95
CA ASP A 158 7.54 5.95 -10.17
C ASP A 158 6.05 5.92 -9.79
N LYS A 159 5.35 4.83 -10.14
CA LYS A 159 3.94 4.64 -9.74
C LYS A 159 3.77 4.46 -8.24
N PHE A 160 4.71 3.81 -7.56
CA PHE A 160 4.69 3.71 -6.11
C PHE A 160 4.91 5.07 -5.48
N ASP A 161 5.86 5.87 -5.98
CA ASP A 161 6.11 7.24 -5.52
C ASP A 161 4.85 8.11 -5.64
N GLU A 162 4.18 8.10 -6.80
CA GLU A 162 2.93 8.85 -7.00
C GLU A 162 1.83 8.43 -6.01
N ARG A 163 1.68 7.12 -5.78
CA ARG A 163 0.69 6.58 -4.84
C ARG A 163 0.99 6.94 -3.40
N ILE A 164 2.26 6.84 -3.00
CA ILE A 164 2.74 7.21 -1.66
C ILE A 164 2.45 8.70 -1.43
N LYS A 165 2.89 9.59 -2.33
CA LYS A 165 2.64 11.02 -2.26
C LYS A 165 1.15 11.34 -2.15
N THR A 166 0.31 10.65 -2.92
CA THR A 166 -1.14 10.84 -2.87
C THR A 166 -1.71 10.46 -1.51
N LEU A 167 -1.30 9.33 -0.94
CA LEU A 167 -1.77 8.88 0.38
C LEU A 167 -1.24 9.75 1.51
N GLU A 168 0.01 10.23 1.42
CA GLU A 168 0.59 11.18 2.36
C GLU A 168 -0.18 12.50 2.36
N LEU A 169 -0.52 13.04 1.19
CA LEU A 169 -1.36 14.23 1.07
C LEU A 169 -2.76 14.00 1.67
N GLN A 170 -3.35 12.82 1.47
CA GLN A 170 -4.64 12.45 2.07
C GLN A 170 -4.54 12.32 3.59
N ALA A 171 -3.45 11.78 4.11
CA ALA A 171 -3.19 11.66 5.54
C ALA A 171 -3.05 13.05 6.17
N GLN A 172 -2.24 13.92 5.57
CA GLN A 172 -2.06 15.31 6.01
C GLN A 172 -3.38 16.10 6.01
N ASP A 173 -4.14 16.02 4.92
CA ASP A 173 -5.44 16.69 4.81
C ASP A 173 -6.44 16.20 5.88
N ARG A 174 -6.46 14.88 6.13
CA ARG A 174 -7.34 14.29 7.14
C ARG A 174 -6.95 14.70 8.56
N ASP A 175 -5.65 14.70 8.87
CA ASP A 175 -5.16 15.08 10.19
C ASP A 175 -5.33 16.58 10.45
N GLY A 176 -5.01 17.43 9.47
CA GLY A 176 -5.20 18.89 9.56
C GLY A 176 -6.65 19.28 9.83
N ASN A 177 -7.61 18.54 9.26
CA ASN A 177 -9.05 18.80 9.38
C ASN A 177 -9.73 18.06 10.53
N LYS A 178 -8.99 17.40 11.43
CA LYS A 178 -9.58 16.54 12.48
C LYS A 178 -10.43 17.30 13.51
N GLU A 179 -10.13 18.56 13.75
CA GLU A 179 -10.82 19.43 14.73
C GLU A 179 -11.68 20.53 14.09
N VAL A 180 -11.78 20.57 12.76
CA VAL A 180 -12.45 21.65 12.02
C VAL A 180 -13.58 21.11 11.14
N ALA A 181 -14.72 21.80 11.15
CA ALA A 181 -15.88 21.49 10.31
C ALA A 181 -15.91 22.38 9.07
N LEU A 182 -15.44 21.83 7.94
CA LEU A 182 -15.30 22.56 6.66
C LEU A 182 -16.63 22.80 5.92
N GLY A 183 -17.71 22.08 6.26
CA GLY A 183 -18.97 22.13 5.53
C GLY A 183 -19.66 23.50 5.65
N THR A 184 -19.71 24.03 6.86
CA THR A 184 -20.42 25.28 7.15
C THR A 184 -19.71 26.48 6.50
N SER A 185 -18.38 26.59 6.61
CA SER A 185 -17.59 27.64 5.93
C SER A 185 -17.76 27.58 4.41
N LYS A 186 -17.68 26.38 3.84
CA LYS A 186 -17.80 26.16 2.40
C LYS A 186 -19.15 26.55 1.81
N ILE A 187 -20.25 26.26 2.50
CA ILE A 187 -21.60 26.48 1.96
C ILE A 187 -22.04 27.93 2.19
N ASN A 188 -21.74 28.49 3.36
CA ASN A 188 -22.36 29.75 3.80
C ASN A 188 -21.42 30.96 3.72
N TYR A 189 -20.10 30.75 3.67
CA TYR A 189 -19.12 31.82 3.88
C TYR A 189 -18.06 31.91 2.75
N ILE A 190 -18.15 31.07 1.73
CA ILE A 190 -17.31 31.12 0.52
C ILE A 190 -18.23 31.28 -0.69
N ASP A 191 -18.02 32.33 -1.48
CA ASP A 191 -18.75 32.52 -2.74
C ASP A 191 -18.40 31.36 -3.70
N PRO A 192 -19.38 30.59 -4.21
CA PRO A 192 -19.12 29.44 -5.09
C PRO A 192 -18.49 29.80 -6.45
N ARG A 193 -18.39 31.09 -6.79
CA ARG A 193 -17.71 31.57 -8.00
C ARG A 193 -16.19 31.70 -7.85
N LEU A 194 -15.68 31.68 -6.61
CA LEU A 194 -14.24 31.67 -6.28
C LEU A 194 -13.68 30.25 -6.34
#